data_AF-A0A1D2J322-F1
#
_entry.id   AF-A0A1D2J322-F1
#
_cell.length_a   1.000
_cell.length_b   1.000
_cell.length_c   1.000
_cell.angle_alpha   90.00
_cell.angle_beta   90.00
_cell.angle_gamma   90.00
#
_symmetry.space_group_name_H-M   'P 1'
#
loop_
_entity.id
_entity.type
_entity.pdbx_description
1 polymer ?
#
loop_
_entity_poly.entity_id
_entity_poly.type
_entity_poly.pdbx_seq_one_letter_code
_entity_poly.pdbx_strand_id
1 'polypeptide(L)'
;MPHINAPHFPPETSAATIVVPGDMPKPLDKKAADQNQLPAPKSEPEAEPLPYWLVNVSRSQWPSECPEYLRNLPQKSIQCLSMPDAQYQRQSWERVTTIVDSNQIHLLQRAPSDLRRYLEFIARVKATYGSLLSFVVQKRLGWEGDLEPRGQRPFEHPGV
;
A
#
# COMPACT_ATOMS: atom_id res chain seq x y z
N MET A 1 14.40 -17.91 43.50
CA MET A 1 15.36 -18.82 42.81
C MET A 1 14.58 -19.70 41.86
N PRO A 2 15.04 -20.00 40.62
CA PRO A 2 16.08 -19.38 39.76
C PRO A 2 15.39 -18.59 38.60
N HIS A 3 15.78 -17.40 38.13
CA HIS A 3 16.99 -16.91 37.45
C HIS A 3 17.57 -17.81 36.36
N ILE A 4 17.47 -17.35 35.09
CA ILE A 4 18.43 -17.42 33.96
C ILE A 4 17.69 -16.83 32.74
N ASN A 5 17.85 -15.55 32.40
CA ASN A 5 18.91 -14.83 31.65
C ASN A 5 18.65 -14.77 30.14
N ALA A 6 18.46 -13.54 29.66
CA ALA A 6 18.29 -13.17 28.26
C ALA A 6 19.66 -13.07 27.56
N PRO A 7 19.77 -13.37 26.25
CA PRO A 7 20.90 -12.91 25.46
C PRO A 7 20.64 -11.50 24.94
N HIS A 8 21.21 -10.54 25.67
CA HIS A 8 21.60 -9.22 25.18
C HIS A 8 22.71 -9.39 24.14
N PHE A 9 22.54 -8.86 22.93
CA PHE A 9 23.66 -8.64 22.00
C PHE A 9 23.96 -7.12 21.94
N PRO A 10 25.22 -6.73 22.17
CA PRO A 10 25.63 -5.33 22.33
C PRO A 10 25.75 -4.57 20.99
N PRO A 11 25.78 -3.22 21.03
CA PRO A 11 26.17 -2.38 19.92
C PRO A 11 27.66 -1.98 20.05
N GLU A 12 28.49 -2.25 19.04
CA GLU A 12 29.82 -1.64 18.92
C GLU A 12 30.12 -1.35 17.44
N THR A 13 30.36 -0.10 17.01
CA THR A 13 31.49 0.82 17.25
C THR A 13 32.47 0.77 16.08
N SER A 14 32.67 1.96 15.51
CA SER A 14 33.65 2.33 14.48
C SER A 14 35.09 2.08 14.96
N ALA A 15 35.96 1.54 14.11
CA ALA A 15 37.41 1.75 14.21
C ALA A 15 38.12 1.52 12.87
N ALA A 16 38.87 2.54 12.46
CA ALA A 16 39.89 2.55 11.40
C ALA A 16 41.11 1.69 11.75
N THR A 17 42.16 1.72 10.89
CA THR A 17 43.62 1.37 11.12
C THR A 17 44.07 0.14 10.32
N ILE A 18 45.16 0.04 9.50
CA ILE A 18 46.40 0.81 9.25
C ILE A 18 47.11 0.27 7.95
N VAL A 19 47.70 1.19 7.15
CA VAL A 19 49.10 1.33 6.57
C VAL A 19 49.73 0.10 5.83
N VAL A 20 50.51 0.17 4.72
CA VAL A 20 51.82 0.85 4.45
C VAL A 20 52.16 0.84 2.90
N PRO A 21 53.35 1.27 2.38
CA PRO A 21 53.59 2.52 1.64
C PRO A 21 54.19 2.33 0.22
N GLY A 22 54.50 3.44 -0.45
CA GLY A 22 55.31 3.50 -1.67
C GLY A 22 54.53 4.21 -2.78
N ASP A 23 55.04 5.21 -3.49
CA ASP A 23 56.37 5.74 -3.66
C ASP A 23 56.18 7.16 -4.19
N MET A 24 57.02 8.12 -3.78
CA MET A 24 57.03 9.45 -4.39
C MET A 24 58.01 9.45 -5.55
N PRO A 25 57.62 10.03 -6.69
CA PRO A 25 58.39 11.21 -7.11
C PRO A 25 57.51 12.35 -7.65
N LYS A 26 57.91 13.57 -7.30
CA LYS A 26 57.60 14.83 -7.99
C LYS A 26 58.93 15.40 -8.53
N PRO A 27 58.94 16.46 -9.36
CA PRO A 27 57.90 16.99 -10.25
C PRO A 27 58.43 17.20 -11.69
N LEU A 28 57.56 17.43 -12.67
CA LEU A 28 57.94 18.21 -13.85
C LEU A 28 56.76 19.05 -14.33
N ASP A 29 56.91 20.36 -14.23
CA ASP A 29 56.01 21.39 -14.73
C ASP A 29 55.83 21.31 -16.25
N LYS A 30 54.58 21.25 -16.74
CA LYS A 30 54.15 21.88 -18.01
C LYS A 30 52.68 22.31 -17.93
N LYS A 31 52.47 23.62 -17.99
CA LYS A 31 51.20 24.28 -18.35
C LYS A 31 50.68 23.76 -19.70
N ALA A 32 49.40 23.45 -19.79
CA ALA A 32 48.50 23.90 -20.86
C ALA A 32 47.07 23.45 -20.58
N ALA A 33 46.14 24.34 -20.88
CA ALA A 33 44.70 24.18 -20.71
C ALA A 33 44.11 23.08 -21.59
N ASP A 34 43.10 22.37 -21.08
CA ASP A 34 41.93 22.01 -21.89
C ASP A 34 40.70 21.87 -20.99
N GLN A 35 39.71 22.72 -21.23
CA GLN A 35 38.41 22.69 -20.58
C GLN A 35 37.51 21.79 -21.42
N ASN A 36 37.42 20.52 -21.05
CA ASN A 36 36.36 19.67 -21.60
C ASN A 36 35.75 18.81 -20.49
N GLN A 37 35.05 19.49 -19.59
CA GLN A 37 34.16 18.84 -18.63
C GLN A 37 32.90 18.41 -19.38
N LEU A 38 32.87 17.13 -19.74
CA LEU A 38 31.65 16.44 -20.14
C LEU A 38 30.59 16.68 -19.05
N PRO A 39 29.39 17.20 -19.36
CA PRO A 39 28.39 17.40 -18.33
C PRO A 39 28.02 16.03 -17.75
N ALA A 40 28.20 15.89 -16.43
CA ALA A 40 27.70 14.76 -15.67
C ALA A 40 26.23 14.48 -16.07
N PRO A 41 25.79 13.21 -16.14
CA PRO A 41 24.39 12.90 -16.38
C PRO A 41 23.58 13.67 -15.34
N LYS A 42 22.68 14.54 -15.83
CA LYS A 42 21.73 15.28 -15.00
C LYS A 42 21.12 14.25 -14.05
N SER A 43 21.43 14.39 -12.77
CA SER A 43 20.66 13.77 -11.70
C SER A 43 19.21 14.15 -11.98
N GLU A 44 18.42 13.19 -12.47
CA GLU A 44 16.98 13.35 -12.57
C GLU A 44 16.51 13.83 -11.20
N PRO A 45 15.70 14.90 -11.12
CA PRO A 45 15.21 15.36 -9.83
C PRO A 45 14.52 14.17 -9.17
N GLU A 46 14.93 13.82 -7.95
CA GLU A 46 14.29 12.77 -7.16
C GLU A 46 12.78 13.03 -7.22
N ALA A 47 12.08 12.20 -7.98
CA ALA A 47 10.68 12.45 -8.28
C ALA A 47 9.92 12.38 -6.97
N GLU A 48 9.33 13.51 -6.55
CA GLU A 48 8.55 13.53 -5.32
C GLU A 48 7.53 12.37 -5.33
N PRO A 49 7.36 11.69 -4.18
CA PRO A 49 6.50 10.52 -4.12
C PRO A 49 5.10 10.91 -4.59
N LEU A 50 4.55 10.11 -5.52
CA LEU A 50 3.22 10.35 -6.05
C LEU A 50 2.20 10.39 -4.91
N PRO A 51 1.23 11.32 -4.94
CA PRO A 51 0.14 11.27 -3.98
C PRO A 51 -0.65 9.97 -4.17
N TYR A 52 -1.16 9.40 -3.08
CA TYR A 52 -1.83 8.08 -3.07
C TYR A 52 -2.96 7.93 -4.12
N TRP A 53 -3.66 9.03 -4.43
CA TRP A 53 -4.75 9.05 -5.40
C TRP A 53 -4.28 9.11 -6.86
N LEU A 54 -2.98 9.15 -7.13
CA LEU A 54 -2.37 8.97 -8.45
C LEU A 54 -1.66 7.62 -8.62
N VAL A 55 -1.36 6.92 -7.53
CA VAL A 55 -0.72 5.59 -7.58
C VAL A 55 -1.65 4.59 -8.29
N ASN A 56 -1.06 3.72 -9.12
CA ASN A 56 -1.72 2.73 -9.97
C ASN A 56 -2.66 3.32 -11.05
N VAL A 57 -2.56 4.62 -11.34
CA VAL A 57 -3.31 5.27 -12.44
C VAL A 57 -2.34 5.62 -13.57
N SER A 58 -2.68 5.26 -14.80
CA SER A 58 -1.90 5.65 -15.98
C SER A 58 -1.85 7.18 -16.12
N ARG A 59 -0.72 7.73 -16.58
CA ARG A 59 -0.52 9.19 -16.68
C ARG A 59 -1.62 9.89 -17.50
N SER A 60 -2.15 9.22 -18.52
CA SER A 60 -3.25 9.70 -19.37
C SER A 60 -4.61 9.79 -18.67
N GLN A 61 -4.77 9.10 -17.53
CA GLN A 61 -6.02 9.04 -16.76
C GLN A 61 -5.92 9.80 -15.43
N TRP A 62 -4.85 10.58 -15.23
CA TRP A 62 -4.69 11.35 -14.00
C TRP A 62 -5.76 12.43 -13.88
N PRO A 63 -6.56 12.42 -12.80
CA PRO A 63 -7.50 13.49 -12.56
C PRO A 63 -6.74 14.77 -12.19
N SER A 64 -7.33 15.93 -12.48
CA SER A 64 -6.76 17.25 -12.14
C SER A 64 -6.68 17.50 -10.62
N GLU A 65 -7.53 16.83 -9.86
CA GLU A 65 -7.62 16.93 -8.41
C GLU A 65 -7.95 15.57 -7.78
N CYS A 66 -7.80 15.48 -6.45
CA CYS A 66 -8.17 14.26 -5.72
C CYS A 66 -9.67 13.98 -5.90
N PRO A 67 -10.07 12.82 -6.46
CA PRO A 67 -11.47 12.43 -6.61
C PRO A 67 -12.22 12.48 -5.29
N GLU A 68 -13.47 12.94 -5.29
CA GLU A 68 -14.26 13.14 -4.07
C GLU A 68 -14.36 11.88 -3.21
N TYR A 69 -14.55 10.71 -3.84
CA TYR A 69 -14.64 9.42 -3.16
C TYR A 69 -13.32 8.93 -2.52
N LEU A 70 -12.21 9.63 -2.79
CA LEU A 70 -10.91 9.39 -2.17
C LEU A 70 -10.55 10.43 -1.10
N ARG A 71 -11.35 11.49 -0.91
CA ARG A 71 -11.10 12.49 0.12
C ARG A 71 -11.41 11.93 1.51
N ASN A 72 -10.70 12.42 2.53
CA ASN A 72 -10.96 12.11 3.95
C ASN A 72 -10.97 10.61 4.29
N LEU A 73 -10.14 9.81 3.63
CA LEU A 73 -10.02 8.38 3.91
C LEU A 73 -9.27 8.11 5.22
N PRO A 74 -9.57 7.00 5.92
CA PRO A 74 -8.81 6.59 7.08
C PRO A 74 -7.38 6.23 6.68
N GLN A 75 -6.43 6.42 7.61
CA GLN A 75 -4.99 6.26 7.36
C GLN A 75 -4.63 4.91 6.72
N LYS A 76 -5.26 3.82 7.17
CA LYS A 76 -5.06 2.49 6.59
C LYS A 76 -5.40 2.41 5.10
N SER A 77 -6.47 3.10 4.68
CA SER A 77 -6.87 3.13 3.26
C SER A 77 -5.90 3.96 2.45
N ILE A 78 -5.44 5.09 3.00
CA ILE A 78 -4.39 5.92 2.38
C ILE A 78 -3.13 5.09 2.18
N GLN A 79 -2.66 4.39 3.21
CA GLN A 79 -1.49 3.50 3.14
C GLN A 79 -1.64 2.41 2.06
N CYS A 80 -2.81 1.77 1.99
CA CYS A 80 -3.07 0.78 0.95
C CYS A 80 -3.05 1.41 -0.45
N LEU A 81 -3.68 2.56 -0.65
CA LEU A 81 -3.72 3.26 -1.94
C LEU A 81 -2.35 3.82 -2.36
N SER A 82 -1.47 4.14 -1.41
CA SER A 82 -0.10 4.60 -1.70
C SER A 82 0.81 3.49 -2.25
N MET A 83 0.40 2.22 -2.17
CA MET A 83 1.22 1.09 -2.60
C MET A 83 0.99 0.77 -4.09
N PRO A 84 2.04 0.61 -4.89
CA PRO A 84 1.93 0.05 -6.23
C PRO A 84 1.36 -1.38 -6.19
N ASP A 85 0.45 -1.72 -7.10
CA ASP A 85 -0.14 -3.06 -7.20
C ASP A 85 0.93 -4.15 -7.37
N ALA A 86 2.03 -3.83 -8.07
CA ALA A 86 3.15 -4.75 -8.28
C ALA A 86 3.88 -5.14 -6.97
N GLN A 87 3.78 -4.30 -5.94
CA GLN A 87 4.36 -4.56 -4.62
C GLN A 87 3.36 -5.25 -3.69
N TYR A 88 2.08 -5.29 -4.05
CA TYR A 88 1.05 -5.92 -3.23
C TYR A 88 1.18 -7.45 -3.29
N GLN A 89 1.41 -8.05 -2.12
CA GLN A 89 1.40 -9.50 -1.95
C GLN A 89 0.03 -9.97 -1.45
N ARG A 90 -0.56 -10.92 -2.19
CA ARG A 90 -1.81 -11.57 -1.77
C ARG A 90 -1.57 -12.45 -0.55
N GLN A 91 -2.53 -12.45 0.36
CA GLN A 91 -2.49 -13.31 1.56
C GLN A 91 -2.57 -14.78 1.13
N SER A 92 -1.69 -15.62 1.68
CA SER A 92 -1.75 -17.07 1.48
C SER A 92 -2.99 -17.65 2.18
N TRP A 93 -3.41 -18.85 1.74
CA TRP A 93 -4.54 -19.55 2.37
C TRP A 93 -4.32 -19.78 3.86
N GLU A 94 -3.14 -20.27 4.25
CA GLU A 94 -2.76 -20.46 5.66
C GLU A 94 -2.90 -19.16 6.47
N ARG A 95 -2.43 -18.04 5.91
CA ARG A 95 -2.55 -16.74 6.57
C ARG A 95 -4.00 -16.32 6.77
N VAL A 96 -4.86 -16.55 5.77
CA VAL A 96 -6.30 -16.25 5.85
C VAL A 96 -6.94 -17.08 6.95
N THR A 97 -6.65 -18.38 7.02
CA THR A 97 -7.16 -19.27 8.09
C THR A 97 -6.75 -18.76 9.47
N THR A 98 -5.46 -18.45 9.67
CA THR A 98 -4.99 -17.88 10.95
C THR A 98 -5.70 -16.57 11.33
N ILE A 99 -5.95 -15.69 10.36
CA ILE A 99 -6.67 -14.43 10.60
C ILE A 99 -8.11 -14.69 11.08
N VAL A 100 -8.80 -15.65 10.46
CA VAL A 100 -10.18 -16.00 10.81
C VAL A 100 -10.21 -16.66 12.20
N ASP A 101 -9.33 -17.62 12.45
CA ASP A 101 -9.27 -18.35 13.73
C ASP A 101 -8.95 -17.43 14.92
N SER A 102 -8.12 -16.40 14.69
CA SER A 102 -7.76 -15.40 15.70
C SER A 102 -8.73 -14.21 15.78
N ASN A 103 -9.83 -14.24 15.02
CA ASN A 103 -10.82 -13.16 14.89
C ASN A 103 -10.20 -11.78 14.54
N GLN A 104 -9.07 -11.78 13.82
CA GLN A 104 -8.36 -10.57 13.40
C GLN A 104 -8.81 -10.13 11.99
N ILE A 105 -10.11 -10.25 11.68
CA ILE A 105 -10.67 -10.05 10.33
C ILE A 105 -10.30 -8.71 9.68
N HIS A 106 -10.00 -7.70 10.50
CA HIS A 106 -9.54 -6.39 10.03
C HIS A 106 -8.19 -6.46 9.29
N LEU A 107 -7.41 -7.53 9.41
CA LEU A 107 -6.16 -7.72 8.66
C LEU A 107 -6.39 -8.16 7.21
N LEU A 108 -7.60 -8.61 6.86
CA LEU A 108 -7.96 -8.86 5.48
C LEU A 108 -8.01 -7.52 4.72
N GLN A 109 -7.34 -7.46 3.58
CA GLN A 109 -7.20 -6.24 2.80
C GLN A 109 -7.30 -6.50 1.31
N ARG A 110 -7.85 -5.53 0.59
CA ARG A 110 -7.92 -5.55 -0.88
C ARG A 110 -6.59 -5.11 -1.48
N ALA A 111 -6.34 -5.50 -2.72
CA ALA A 111 -5.28 -4.89 -3.51
C ALA A 111 -5.54 -3.37 -3.68
N PRO A 112 -4.51 -2.53 -3.83
CA PRO A 112 -4.66 -1.08 -3.95
C PRO A 112 -5.65 -0.64 -5.04
N SER A 113 -5.53 -1.15 -6.26
CA SER A 113 -6.48 -0.83 -7.34
C SER A 113 -7.90 -1.33 -7.07
N ASP A 114 -8.06 -2.49 -6.42
CA ASP A 114 -9.37 -3.02 -6.06
C ASP A 114 -10.02 -2.19 -4.96
N LEU A 115 -9.24 -1.68 -4.01
CA LEU A 115 -9.71 -0.73 -3.01
C LEU A 115 -10.20 0.55 -3.68
N ARG A 116 -9.47 1.11 -4.65
CA ARG A 116 -9.93 2.28 -5.42
C ARG A 116 -11.27 2.02 -6.10
N ARG A 117 -11.38 0.94 -6.88
CA ARG A 117 -12.62 0.56 -7.59
C ARG A 117 -13.78 0.35 -6.62
N TYR A 118 -13.51 -0.26 -5.48
CA TYR A 118 -14.50 -0.46 -4.43
C TYR A 118 -15.00 0.88 -3.86
N LEU A 119 -14.10 1.81 -3.54
CA LEU A 119 -14.49 3.13 -3.00
C LEU A 119 -15.33 3.92 -4.00
N GLU A 120 -14.93 3.92 -5.28
CA GLU A 120 -15.71 4.53 -6.37
C GLU A 120 -17.09 3.90 -6.49
N PHE A 121 -17.16 2.56 -6.49
CA PHE A 121 -18.41 1.82 -6.56
C PHE A 121 -19.34 2.17 -5.38
N ILE A 122 -18.82 2.16 -4.16
CA ILE A 122 -19.60 2.48 -2.95
C ILE A 122 -20.08 3.93 -2.96
N ALA A 123 -19.26 4.89 -3.40
CA ALA A 123 -19.66 6.28 -3.52
C ALA A 123 -20.84 6.43 -4.48
N ARG A 124 -20.76 5.80 -5.67
CA ARG A 124 -21.86 5.79 -6.64
C ARG A 124 -23.11 5.12 -6.07
N VAL A 125 -22.97 3.98 -5.40
CA VAL A 125 -24.11 3.27 -4.79
C VAL A 125 -24.80 4.14 -3.74
N LYS A 126 -24.03 4.81 -2.88
CA LYS A 126 -24.60 5.74 -1.87
C LYS A 126 -25.32 6.91 -2.53
N ALA A 127 -24.75 7.49 -3.59
CA ALA A 127 -25.40 8.58 -4.32
C ALA A 127 -26.71 8.15 -4.98
N THR A 128 -26.79 6.93 -5.51
CA THR A 128 -27.99 6.43 -6.23
C THR A 128 -29.05 5.83 -5.31
N TYR A 129 -28.66 5.10 -4.26
CA TYR A 129 -29.57 4.29 -3.44
C TYR A 129 -29.67 4.75 -1.98
N GLY A 130 -28.97 5.83 -1.61
CA GLY A 130 -28.89 6.36 -0.24
C GLY A 130 -27.99 5.53 0.68
N SER A 131 -28.03 4.20 0.58
CA SER A 131 -27.16 3.31 1.33
C SER A 131 -26.76 2.05 0.54
N LEU A 132 -25.63 1.45 0.93
CA LEU A 132 -25.21 0.16 0.39
C LEU A 132 -26.22 -0.95 0.72
N LEU A 133 -26.79 -0.92 1.94
CA LEU A 133 -27.77 -1.92 2.38
C LEU A 133 -29.04 -1.86 1.53
N SER A 134 -29.56 -0.66 1.28
CA SER A 134 -30.71 -0.44 0.39
C SER A 134 -30.45 -1.00 -1.00
N PHE A 135 -29.25 -0.75 -1.56
CA PHE A 135 -28.84 -1.33 -2.84
C PHE A 135 -28.80 -2.86 -2.81
N VAL A 136 -28.26 -3.47 -1.76
CA VAL A 136 -28.17 -4.94 -1.65
C VAL A 136 -29.56 -5.55 -1.58
N VAL A 137 -30.43 -5.06 -0.68
CA VAL A 137 -31.80 -5.57 -0.51
C VAL A 137 -32.58 -5.45 -1.81
N GLN A 138 -32.58 -4.27 -2.43
CA GLN A 138 -33.41 -3.99 -3.61
C GLN A 138 -32.86 -4.56 -4.91
N LYS A 139 -31.53 -4.57 -5.12
CA LYS A 139 -30.92 -4.88 -6.44
C LYS A 139 -30.12 -6.17 -6.48
N ARG A 140 -29.71 -6.73 -5.34
CA ARG A 140 -28.94 -7.99 -5.30
C ARG A 140 -29.78 -9.14 -4.80
N LEU A 141 -30.47 -8.94 -3.69
CA LEU A 141 -31.33 -9.95 -3.08
C LEU A 141 -32.73 -9.95 -3.69
N GLY A 142 -33.21 -8.78 -4.16
CA GLY A 142 -34.55 -8.65 -4.71
C GLY A 142 -35.63 -8.92 -3.67
N TRP A 143 -35.34 -8.64 -2.40
CA TRP A 143 -36.31 -8.82 -1.33
C TRP A 143 -37.30 -7.65 -1.35
N GLU A 144 -38.58 -7.99 -1.42
CA GLU A 144 -39.70 -7.05 -1.49
C GLU A 144 -40.63 -7.25 -0.29
N GLY A 145 -41.30 -6.17 0.11
CA GLY A 145 -42.26 -6.19 1.22
C GLY A 145 -41.60 -6.16 2.60
N ASP A 146 -42.33 -6.69 3.59
CA ASP A 146 -41.86 -6.79 4.97
C ASP A 146 -40.93 -8.01 5.09
N LEU A 147 -39.71 -7.81 5.60
CA LEU A 147 -38.61 -8.80 5.59
C LEU A 147 -38.79 -9.86 6.68
N GLU A 148 -39.95 -10.52 6.68
CA GLU A 148 -40.30 -11.53 7.67
C GLU A 148 -39.62 -12.88 7.36
N PRO A 149 -38.93 -13.49 8.35
CA PRO A 149 -38.26 -14.76 8.15
C PRO A 149 -39.27 -15.88 7.88
N ARG A 150 -38.94 -16.73 6.91
CA ARG A 150 -39.67 -17.99 6.66
C ARG A 150 -39.00 -19.10 7.43
N GLY A 151 -39.74 -19.79 8.29
CA GLY A 151 -39.26 -20.92 9.07
C GLY A 151 -38.67 -20.53 10.44
N GLN A 152 -38.33 -21.55 11.23
CA GLN A 152 -37.81 -21.37 12.59
C GLN A 152 -36.29 -21.49 12.67
N ARG A 153 -35.65 -22.04 11.62
CA ARG A 153 -34.20 -22.25 11.56
C ARG A 153 -33.58 -21.54 10.36
N PRO A 154 -32.36 -20.99 10.49
CA PRO A 154 -31.62 -20.45 9.36
C PRO A 154 -31.49 -21.47 8.22
N PHE A 155 -31.63 -20.99 6.98
CA PHE A 155 -31.47 -21.79 5.76
C PHE A 155 -32.48 -22.94 5.55
N GLU A 156 -33.62 -22.93 6.26
CA GLU A 156 -34.69 -23.92 6.07
C GLU A 156 -35.39 -23.79 4.70
N HIS A 157 -35.42 -22.57 4.15
CA HIS A 157 -35.95 -22.27 2.82
C HIS A 157 -34.89 -21.56 1.97
N PRO A 158 -33.91 -22.29 1.40
CA PRO A 158 -32.78 -21.69 0.68
C PRO A 158 -33.13 -21.19 -0.74
N GLY A 159 -34.36 -21.43 -1.20
CA GLY A 159 -34.81 -21.07 -2.54
C GLY A 159 -35.98 -20.08 -2.50
N VAL A 160 -35.76 -18.94 -3.16
CA VAL A 160 -36.80 -18.27 -3.95
C VAL A 160 -36.41 -18.45 -5.41
#